data_AF-A0A1V8TFX2-F1
#
_entry.id   AF-A0A1V8TFX2-F1
#
_cell.length_a   1.000
_cell.length_b   1.000
_cell.length_c   1.000
_cell.angle_alpha   90.00
_cell.angle_beta   90.00
_cell.angle_gamma   90.00
#
_symmetry.space_group_name_H-M   'P 1'
#
loop_
_entity.id
_entity.type
_entity.pdbx_description
1 polymer ?
#
loop_
_entity_poly.entity_id
_entity_poly.type
_entity_poly.pdbx_seq_one_letter_code
_entity_poly.pdbx_strand_id
1 'polypeptide(L)'
;MARRKTPETRPARRSGRIEAAKVVQQAVLDGQVFIDPDVSARTLTDSVCQNRVKKPKRFRRPQQRKGCRLLNKLPGEIRNMIWHYAVGQGTITVTSSGPGEPALLKTSKQIRRETQSIYYRANEFLVEIIDYDGAALTPFARQRNHNSDPKSSCKILMLGDPSWSNLMRWCKDISQTWCALVPVLEQKRARCSCGRHPDDPDDDVAEGMFRIAMELKWKVGWATVEKVLEGAHQALIARSDDWA
;
A
#
# COMPACT_ATOMS: atom_id res chain seq x y z
N MET A 1 -53.87 9.14 29.27
CA MET A 1 -52.65 9.86 29.70
C MET A 1 -51.42 9.04 29.34
N ALA A 2 -50.71 9.40 28.26
CA ALA A 2 -49.53 8.67 27.78
C ALA A 2 -48.25 9.23 28.41
N ARG A 3 -47.44 8.36 29.04
CA ARG A 3 -46.16 8.72 29.65
C ARG A 3 -45.12 9.09 28.58
N ARG A 4 -44.58 10.31 28.64
CA ARG A 4 -43.44 10.77 27.84
C ARG A 4 -42.18 10.02 28.27
N LYS A 5 -41.51 9.33 27.34
CA LYS A 5 -40.17 8.77 27.53
C LYS A 5 -39.13 9.89 27.45
N THR A 6 -38.21 9.91 28.42
CA THR A 6 -37.05 10.82 28.46
C THR A 6 -36.03 10.44 27.38
N PRO A 7 -35.34 11.43 26.77
CA PRO A 7 -34.35 11.18 25.73
C PRO A 7 -33.03 10.65 26.30
N GLU A 8 -32.57 9.56 25.69
CA GLU A 8 -31.32 8.88 25.99
C GLU A 8 -30.12 9.73 25.52
N THR A 9 -29.30 10.17 26.48
CA THR A 9 -28.15 11.05 26.22
C THR A 9 -26.97 10.21 25.74
N ARG A 10 -26.62 10.30 24.46
CA ARG A 10 -25.41 9.64 23.92
C ARG A 10 -24.13 10.30 24.47
N PRO A 11 -23.17 9.53 25.02
CA PRO A 11 -21.93 10.09 25.52
C PRO A 11 -21.07 10.67 24.39
N ALA A 12 -20.51 11.85 24.63
CA ALA A 12 -19.66 12.55 23.69
C ALA A 12 -18.37 11.74 23.42
N ARG A 13 -18.09 11.49 22.13
CA ARG A 13 -16.97 10.72 21.55
C ARG A 13 -15.54 11.11 21.99
N ARG A 14 -15.37 12.11 22.84
CA ARG A 14 -14.06 12.63 23.27
C ARG A 14 -13.54 12.06 24.59
N SER A 15 -14.36 11.35 25.36
CA SER A 15 -13.97 10.83 26.69
C SER A 15 -13.17 9.51 26.64
N GLY A 16 -13.44 8.63 25.66
CA GLY A 16 -12.92 7.25 25.70
C GLY A 16 -11.40 7.09 25.59
N ARG A 17 -10.69 8.05 24.99
CA ARG A 17 -9.21 7.98 24.90
C ARG A 17 -8.50 8.30 26.22
N ILE A 18 -9.14 9.09 27.09
CA ILE A 18 -8.56 9.44 28.39
C ILE A 18 -8.79 8.29 29.39
N GLU A 19 -9.92 7.60 29.29
CA GLU A 19 -10.21 6.43 30.13
C GLU A 19 -9.32 5.23 29.78
N ALA A 20 -9.08 4.94 28.50
CA ALA A 20 -8.19 3.84 28.10
C ALA A 20 -6.75 4.03 28.61
N ALA A 21 -6.25 5.28 28.65
CA ALA A 21 -4.93 5.58 29.18
C ALA A 21 -4.84 5.39 30.70
N LYS A 22 -5.93 5.65 31.44
CA LYS A 22 -5.99 5.38 32.88
C LYS A 22 -6.02 3.88 33.19
N VAL A 23 -6.72 3.07 32.40
CA VAL A 23 -6.77 1.62 32.60
C VAL A 23 -5.39 0.97 32.41
N VAL A 24 -4.61 1.42 31.42
CA VAL A 24 -3.23 0.93 31.21
C VAL A 24 -2.30 1.36 32.34
N GLN A 25 -2.45 2.58 32.88
CA GLN A 25 -1.65 3.01 34.04
C GLN A 25 -2.01 2.24 35.32
N GLN A 26 -3.28 1.86 35.51
CA GLN A 26 -3.69 1.07 36.66
C GLN A 26 -3.18 -0.37 36.58
N ALA A 27 -3.21 -1.00 35.40
CA ALA A 27 -2.69 -2.36 35.20
C ALA A 27 -1.16 -2.47 35.41
N VAL A 28 -0.41 -1.40 35.15
CA VAL A 28 1.03 -1.34 35.43
C VAL A 28 1.32 -1.19 36.93
N LEU A 29 0.44 -0.52 37.67
CA LEU A 29 0.54 -0.41 39.13
C LEU A 29 0.15 -1.71 39.83
N ASP A 30 -0.85 -2.43 39.30
CA ASP A 30 -1.34 -3.68 39.91
C ASP A 30 -0.44 -4.89 39.57
N GLY A 31 0.47 -4.76 38.60
CA GLY A 31 1.38 -5.82 38.15
C GLY A 31 2.73 -5.92 38.88
N GLN A 32 2.98 -5.12 39.93
CA GLN A 32 4.22 -5.15 40.71
C GLN A 32 4.01 -5.72 42.12
N VAL A 33 3.60 -6.99 42.27
CA VAL A 33 3.89 -7.74 43.49
C VAL A 33 4.07 -9.24 43.17
N PHE A 34 5.30 -9.66 42.98
CA PHE A 34 5.78 -10.96 43.47
C PHE A 34 7.28 -10.77 43.76
N ILE A 35 7.58 -10.51 45.03
CA ILE A 35 8.94 -10.42 45.57
C ILE A 35 9.20 -11.76 46.24
N ASP A 36 10.20 -12.49 45.75
CA ASP A 36 10.79 -13.62 46.46
C ASP A 36 11.44 -13.12 47.77
N PRO A 37 11.12 -13.70 48.93
CA PRO A 37 11.71 -13.29 50.18
C PRO A 37 12.86 -14.24 50.53
N ASP A 38 14.07 -13.97 50.05
CA ASP A 38 15.25 -14.20 50.87
C ASP A 38 16.52 -13.52 50.34
N VAL A 39 17.44 -13.26 51.28
CA VAL A 39 18.80 -12.72 51.13
C VAL A 39 18.97 -11.20 51.34
N SER A 40 18.89 -10.85 52.63
CA SER A 40 19.87 -10.07 53.40
C SER A 40 20.55 -8.82 52.80
N ALA A 41 19.98 -7.68 53.19
CA ALA A 41 20.63 -6.57 53.89
C ALA A 41 22.08 -6.18 53.53
N ARG A 42 22.26 -4.97 52.99
CA ARG A 42 22.98 -3.89 53.69
C ARG A 42 22.97 -2.55 52.92
N THR A 43 22.84 -1.50 53.72
CA THR A 43 23.22 -0.09 53.50
C THR A 43 22.37 0.79 52.57
N LEU A 44 21.42 1.46 53.23
CA LEU A 44 21.05 2.86 53.04
C LEU A 44 22.27 3.77 52.81
N THR A 45 22.15 4.71 51.89
CA THR A 45 22.43 6.14 52.14
C THR A 45 21.87 6.99 50.99
N ASP A 46 20.85 7.78 51.36
CA ASP A 46 20.69 9.19 51.01
C ASP A 46 21.27 9.69 49.69
N SER A 47 20.41 9.75 48.68
CA SER A 47 20.53 10.75 47.62
C SER A 47 19.15 11.07 47.07
N VAL A 48 18.43 11.93 47.81
CA VAL A 48 17.22 12.62 47.36
C VAL A 48 17.60 13.58 46.22
N CYS A 49 17.76 13.04 45.01
CA CYS A 49 17.91 13.84 43.81
C CYS A 49 16.55 14.43 43.44
N GLN A 50 16.43 15.73 43.67
CA GLN A 50 15.37 16.59 43.19
C GLN A 50 15.24 16.48 41.67
N ASN A 51 14.45 15.51 41.20
CA ASN A 51 14.05 15.39 39.80
C ASN A 51 13.07 16.51 39.46
N ARG A 52 13.62 17.69 39.16
CA ARG A 52 12.87 18.79 38.54
C ARG A 52 12.33 18.28 37.20
N VAL A 53 11.05 17.92 37.17
CA VAL A 53 10.31 17.53 35.97
C VAL A 53 10.44 18.67 34.96
N LYS A 54 11.34 18.50 33.98
CA LYS A 54 11.52 19.45 32.88
C LYS A 54 10.22 19.47 32.11
N LYS A 55 9.49 20.59 32.16
CA LYS A 55 8.25 20.78 31.40
C LYS A 55 8.51 20.36 29.94
N PRO A 56 7.68 19.48 29.35
CA PRO A 56 7.92 18.97 28.01
C PRO A 56 8.04 20.15 27.05
N LYS A 57 9.12 20.19 26.24
CA LYS A 57 9.33 21.19 25.20
C LYS A 57 8.04 21.27 24.39
N ARG A 58 7.32 22.40 24.49
CA ARG A 58 6.11 22.66 23.72
C ARG A 58 6.44 22.46 22.25
N PHE A 59 5.82 21.47 21.63
CA PHE A 59 5.95 21.18 20.21
C PHE A 59 5.61 22.47 19.45
N ARG A 60 6.62 23.19 18.94
CA ARG A 60 6.39 24.37 18.13
C ARG A 60 5.62 23.89 16.92
N ARG A 61 4.37 24.34 16.76
CA ARG A 61 3.63 24.11 15.51
C ARG A 61 4.54 24.57 14.38
N PRO A 62 4.83 23.71 13.38
CA PRO A 62 5.58 24.13 12.21
C PRO A 62 4.92 25.40 11.71
N GLN A 63 5.68 26.51 11.63
CA GLN A 63 5.18 27.71 10.98
C GLN A 63 4.64 27.27 9.63
N GLN A 64 3.36 27.55 9.36
CA GLN A 64 2.76 27.24 8.08
C GLN A 64 3.65 27.88 7.01
N ARG A 65 4.40 27.05 6.28
CA ARG A 65 5.25 27.52 5.19
C ARG A 65 4.34 28.30 4.25
N LYS A 66 4.59 29.60 4.10
CA LYS A 66 3.88 30.44 3.14
C LYS A 66 4.03 29.75 1.78
N GLY A 67 2.92 29.25 1.23
CA GLY A 67 2.92 28.49 -0.02
C GLY A 67 3.45 29.30 -1.19
N CYS A 68 3.62 28.65 -2.35
CA CYS A 68 4.16 29.31 -3.54
C CYS A 68 3.27 30.51 -3.92
N ARG A 69 3.84 31.73 -3.91
CA ARG A 69 3.07 32.98 -4.13
C ARG A 69 2.41 33.04 -5.51
N LEU A 70 3.00 32.40 -6.51
CA LEU A 70 2.45 32.36 -7.87
C LEU A 70 1.23 31.44 -7.95
N LEU A 71 1.37 30.18 -7.50
CA LEU A 71 0.28 29.20 -7.53
C LEU A 71 -0.91 29.63 -6.66
N ASN A 72 -0.63 30.26 -5.52
CA ASN A 72 -1.69 30.72 -4.62
C ASN A 72 -2.49 31.91 -5.14
N LYS A 73 -1.97 32.65 -6.14
CA LYS A 73 -2.70 33.74 -6.79
C LYS A 73 -3.62 33.26 -7.91
N LEU A 74 -3.39 32.06 -8.44
CA LEU A 74 -4.22 31.49 -9.49
C LEU A 74 -5.49 30.87 -8.89
N PRO A 75 -6.68 31.07 -9.48
CA PRO A 75 -7.87 30.30 -9.15
C PRO A 75 -7.63 28.79 -9.34
N GLY A 76 -8.31 27.97 -8.54
CA GLY A 76 -8.15 26.51 -8.58
C GLY A 76 -8.49 25.91 -9.95
N GLU A 77 -9.47 26.48 -10.66
CA GLU A 77 -9.86 26.06 -12.02
C GLU A 77 -8.71 26.22 -13.02
N ILE A 78 -8.06 27.39 -13.02
CA ILE A 78 -6.91 27.65 -13.88
C ILE A 78 -5.75 26.71 -13.53
N ARG A 79 -5.52 26.43 -12.24
CA ARG A 79 -4.51 25.44 -11.83
C ARG A 79 -4.82 24.04 -12.35
N ASN A 80 -6.07 23.59 -12.23
CA ASN A 80 -6.49 22.29 -12.75
C ASN A 80 -6.30 22.20 -14.27
N MET A 81 -6.66 23.25 -15.02
CA MET A 81 -6.40 23.31 -16.46
C MET A 81 -4.91 23.16 -16.76
N ILE A 82 -4.05 23.93 -16.08
CA ILE A 82 -2.59 23.82 -16.23
C ILE A 82 -2.12 22.39 -15.92
N TRP A 83 -2.65 21.76 -14.87
CA TRP A 83 -2.31 20.39 -14.52
C TRP A 83 -2.74 19.38 -15.58
N HIS A 84 -3.94 19.49 -16.12
CA HIS A 84 -4.41 18.63 -17.22
C HIS A 84 -3.48 18.70 -18.43
N TYR A 85 -3.06 19.90 -18.84
CA TYR A 85 -2.11 20.06 -19.95
C TYR A 85 -0.69 19.59 -19.61
N ALA A 86 -0.26 19.73 -18.36
CA ALA A 86 1.10 19.39 -17.94
C ALA A 86 1.32 17.89 -17.74
N VAL A 87 0.29 17.14 -17.31
CA VAL A 87 0.44 15.71 -16.96
C VAL A 87 -0.34 14.75 -17.84
N GLY A 88 -1.24 15.22 -18.70
CA GLY A 88 -1.90 14.40 -19.71
C GLY A 88 -0.95 14.13 -20.87
N GLN A 89 -0.28 12.97 -20.85
CA GLN A 89 0.69 12.54 -21.86
C GLN A 89 0.19 11.39 -22.74
N GLY A 90 -1.02 10.87 -22.48
CA GLY A 90 -1.58 9.74 -23.22
C GLY A 90 -1.16 8.40 -22.61
N THR A 91 -0.50 7.55 -23.40
CA THR A 91 -0.02 6.24 -22.93
C THR A 91 1.39 6.36 -22.34
N ILE A 92 1.55 5.88 -21.10
CA ILE A 92 2.80 5.88 -20.35
C ILE A 92 3.20 4.43 -20.09
N THR A 93 4.33 4.01 -20.66
CA THR A 93 4.90 2.68 -20.41
C THR A 93 5.54 2.64 -19.03
N VAL A 94 5.24 1.69 -18.15
CA VAL A 94 5.78 1.57 -16.79
C VAL A 94 6.63 0.32 -16.62
N THR A 95 7.92 0.50 -16.32
CA THR A 95 8.86 -0.60 -16.05
C THR A 95 9.30 -0.60 -14.58
N SER A 96 10.03 -1.63 -14.16
CA SER A 96 10.67 -1.72 -12.83
C SER A 96 11.65 -0.58 -12.56
N SER A 97 12.33 -0.08 -13.59
CA SER A 97 13.24 1.07 -13.53
C SER A 97 12.55 2.42 -13.70
N GLY A 98 11.30 2.42 -14.17
CA GLY A 98 10.45 3.60 -14.31
C GLY A 98 10.04 3.89 -15.76
N PRO A 99 9.01 4.71 -15.92
CA PRO A 99 8.94 6.11 -15.62
C PRO A 99 8.33 6.24 -14.23
N GLY A 100 9.16 6.68 -13.31
CA GLY A 100 8.64 7.13 -12.02
C GLY A 100 7.64 8.26 -12.21
N GLU A 101 6.97 8.64 -11.11
CA GLU A 101 6.12 9.83 -11.08
C GLU A 101 6.83 11.01 -11.76
N PRO A 102 6.13 11.78 -12.63
CA PRO A 102 6.74 12.89 -13.35
C PRO A 102 7.42 13.85 -12.38
N ALA A 103 8.55 14.42 -12.79
CA ALA A 103 9.35 15.30 -11.95
C ALA A 103 8.51 16.42 -11.30
N LEU A 104 7.47 16.89 -12.01
CA LEU A 104 6.49 17.85 -11.52
C LEU A 104 5.87 17.45 -10.16
N LEU A 105 5.49 16.18 -9.97
CA LEU A 105 4.91 15.68 -8.71
C LEU A 105 5.93 15.61 -7.56
N LYS A 106 7.23 15.69 -7.86
CA LYS A 106 8.31 15.69 -6.87
C LYS A 106 8.68 17.09 -6.38
N THR A 107 8.29 18.14 -7.10
CA THR A 107 8.72 19.52 -6.80
C THR A 107 8.07 20.15 -5.57
N SER A 108 6.76 19.98 -5.39
CA SER A 108 5.99 20.67 -4.36
C SER A 108 4.86 19.79 -3.81
N LYS A 109 4.68 19.82 -2.48
CA LYS A 109 3.57 19.13 -1.81
C LYS A 109 2.20 19.63 -2.26
N GLN A 110 2.08 20.91 -2.63
CA GLN A 110 0.83 21.48 -3.13
C GLN A 110 0.53 20.93 -4.53
N ILE A 111 1.49 21.01 -5.45
CA ILE A 111 1.36 20.48 -6.82
C ILE A 111 1.05 18.98 -6.76
N ARG A 112 1.80 18.21 -5.97
CA ARG A 112 1.54 16.77 -5.81
C ARG A 112 0.09 16.48 -5.42
N ARG A 113 -0.45 17.20 -4.42
CA ARG A 113 -1.82 16.98 -3.95
C ARG A 113 -2.89 17.34 -4.99
N GLU A 114 -2.65 18.39 -5.78
CA GLU A 114 -3.60 18.85 -6.80
C GLU A 114 -3.53 18.00 -8.08
N THR A 115 -2.33 17.54 -8.44
CA THR A 115 -2.05 16.96 -9.76
C THR A 115 -1.99 15.43 -9.77
N GLN A 116 -1.72 14.77 -8.64
CA GLN A 116 -1.47 13.31 -8.62
C GLN A 116 -2.69 12.50 -9.08
N SER A 117 -3.91 12.86 -8.67
CA SER A 117 -5.13 12.19 -9.14
C SER A 117 -5.41 12.43 -10.62
N ILE A 118 -5.10 13.63 -11.13
CA ILE A 118 -5.23 13.97 -12.55
C ILE A 118 -4.30 13.08 -13.37
N TYR A 119 -3.03 12.93 -12.95
CA TYR A 119 -2.06 12.07 -13.62
C TYR A 119 -2.53 10.62 -13.74
N TYR A 120 -3.00 10.02 -12.64
CA TYR A 120 -3.43 8.62 -12.64
C TYR A 120 -4.79 8.37 -13.31
N ARG A 121 -5.59 9.41 -13.56
CA ARG A 121 -6.91 9.29 -14.22
C ARG A 121 -6.88 9.63 -15.70
N ALA A 122 -6.03 10.57 -16.09
CA ALA A 122 -5.99 11.10 -17.45
C ALA A 122 -5.06 10.31 -18.38
N ASN A 123 -4.17 9.48 -17.83
CA ASN A 123 -3.21 8.69 -18.62
C ASN A 123 -3.60 7.22 -18.65
N GLU A 124 -3.23 6.56 -19.74
CA GLU A 124 -3.24 5.11 -19.86
C GLU A 124 -1.88 4.57 -19.47
N PHE A 125 -1.83 3.50 -18.67
CA PHE A 125 -0.57 2.90 -18.28
C PHE A 125 -0.33 1.58 -19.00
N LEU A 126 0.83 1.40 -19.61
CA LEU A 126 1.28 0.12 -20.17
C LEU A 126 2.40 -0.43 -19.28
N VAL A 127 2.06 -1.30 -18.34
CA VAL A 127 3.00 -1.86 -17.37
C VAL A 127 3.75 -3.03 -18.00
N GLU A 128 5.05 -2.87 -18.18
CA GLU A 128 5.94 -3.91 -18.67
C GLU A 128 6.52 -4.68 -17.48
N ILE A 129 6.21 -5.97 -17.42
CA ILE A 129 6.71 -6.90 -16.41
C ILE A 129 7.75 -7.77 -17.09
N ILE A 130 9.01 -7.56 -16.73
CA ILE A 130 10.14 -8.29 -17.28
C ILE A 130 10.43 -9.48 -16.36
N ASP A 131 10.59 -10.67 -16.94
CA ASP A 131 10.95 -11.92 -16.26
C ASP A 131 10.01 -12.26 -15.09
N TYR A 132 8.71 -11.96 -15.24
CA TYR A 132 7.68 -12.11 -14.20
C TYR A 132 7.98 -11.36 -12.88
N ASP A 133 8.85 -10.34 -12.88
CA ASP A 133 9.12 -9.51 -11.69
C ASP A 133 8.06 -8.41 -11.49
N GLY A 134 6.81 -8.81 -11.29
CA GLY A 134 5.75 -7.86 -10.96
C GLY A 134 5.87 -7.28 -9.54
N ALA A 135 6.63 -7.93 -8.66
CA ALA A 135 6.90 -7.44 -7.31
C ALA A 135 7.68 -6.10 -7.31
N ALA A 136 8.55 -5.89 -8.31
CA ALA A 136 9.23 -4.61 -8.49
C ALA A 136 8.27 -3.42 -8.72
N LEU A 137 7.06 -3.69 -9.22
CA LEU A 137 6.06 -2.68 -9.58
C LEU A 137 5.05 -2.40 -8.47
N THR A 138 5.17 -3.04 -7.31
CA THR A 138 4.29 -2.82 -6.15
C THR A 138 4.19 -1.35 -5.71
N PRO A 139 5.27 -0.53 -5.72
CA PRO A 139 5.15 0.90 -5.42
C PRO A 139 4.21 1.64 -6.39
N PHE A 140 4.29 1.34 -7.69
CA PHE A 140 3.40 1.92 -8.70
C PHE A 140 1.97 1.46 -8.47
N ALA A 141 1.76 0.16 -8.27
CA ALA A 141 0.44 -0.43 -8.02
C ALA A 141 -0.28 0.22 -6.83
N ARG A 142 0.45 0.44 -5.72
CA ARG A 142 -0.07 1.16 -4.53
C ARG A 142 -0.45 2.60 -4.83
N GLN A 143 0.39 3.32 -5.58
CA GLN A 143 0.12 4.71 -5.92
C GLN A 143 -1.07 4.84 -6.86
N ARG A 144 -1.16 3.97 -7.87
CA ARG A 144 -2.30 3.91 -8.79
C ARG A 144 -3.58 3.65 -8.00
N ASN A 145 -3.67 2.56 -7.25
CA ASN A 145 -4.89 2.19 -6.51
C ASN A 145 -5.37 3.28 -5.53
N HIS A 146 -4.46 4.10 -5.01
CA HIS A 146 -4.84 5.20 -4.13
C HIS A 146 -5.43 6.42 -4.87
N ASN A 147 -5.00 6.66 -6.11
CA ASN A 147 -5.25 7.92 -6.82
C ASN A 147 -6.13 7.77 -8.07
N SER A 148 -6.17 6.58 -8.66
CA SER A 148 -6.94 6.28 -9.86
C SER A 148 -8.36 5.84 -9.53
N ASP A 149 -9.26 6.04 -10.48
CA ASP A 149 -10.56 5.35 -10.50
C ASP A 149 -10.35 3.88 -10.93
N PRO A 150 -11.14 2.91 -10.44
CA PRO A 150 -11.24 1.57 -11.03
C PRO A 150 -11.34 1.55 -12.56
N LYS A 151 -11.89 2.60 -13.18
CA LYS A 151 -12.01 2.77 -14.63
C LYS A 151 -10.72 3.19 -15.36
N SER A 152 -9.65 3.50 -14.64
CA SER A 152 -8.36 3.88 -15.25
C SER A 152 -7.78 2.73 -16.07
N SER A 153 -7.43 2.99 -17.34
CA SER A 153 -6.86 1.98 -18.22
C SER A 153 -5.42 1.69 -17.81
N CYS A 154 -5.16 0.41 -17.49
CA CYS A 154 -3.83 -0.10 -17.25
C CYS A 154 -3.74 -1.46 -17.93
N LYS A 155 -2.81 -1.57 -18.86
CA LYS A 155 -2.52 -2.79 -19.60
C LYS A 155 -1.23 -3.35 -19.02
N ILE A 156 -1.19 -4.65 -18.80
CA ILE A 156 0.04 -5.35 -18.43
C ILE A 156 0.59 -6.02 -19.69
N LEU A 157 1.90 -5.99 -19.85
CA LEU A 157 2.65 -6.67 -20.89
C LEU A 157 3.75 -7.49 -20.21
N MET A 158 3.71 -8.80 -20.42
CA MET A 158 4.74 -9.72 -19.95
C MET A 158 5.85 -9.77 -21.01
N LEU A 159 7.11 -9.62 -20.59
CA LEU A 159 8.30 -9.59 -21.44
C LEU A 159 9.43 -10.40 -20.79
N GLY A 160 10.43 -10.77 -21.59
CA GLY A 160 11.63 -11.47 -21.10
C GLY A 160 11.40 -12.97 -20.89
N ASP A 161 12.28 -13.58 -20.11
CA ASP A 161 12.32 -15.02 -19.88
C ASP A 161 11.62 -15.34 -18.55
N PRO A 162 10.75 -16.36 -18.50
CA PRO A 162 10.04 -16.70 -17.28
C PRO A 162 11.01 -17.05 -16.14
N SER A 163 10.71 -16.54 -14.94
CA SER A 163 11.48 -16.86 -13.74
C SER A 163 10.56 -17.30 -12.61
N TRP A 164 10.67 -18.57 -12.23
CA TRP A 164 9.92 -19.16 -11.13
C TRP A 164 10.08 -18.36 -9.82
N SER A 165 11.32 -17.99 -9.50
CA SER A 165 11.65 -17.22 -8.30
C SER A 165 10.97 -15.84 -8.27
N ASN A 166 10.88 -15.16 -9.41
CA ASN A 166 10.21 -13.87 -9.53
C ASN A 166 8.70 -14.01 -9.43
N LEU A 167 8.12 -15.00 -10.12
CA LEU A 167 6.69 -15.32 -10.04
C LEU A 167 6.28 -15.63 -8.59
N MET A 168 7.04 -16.48 -7.89
CA MET A 168 6.77 -16.82 -6.49
C MET A 168 6.87 -15.62 -5.55
N ARG A 169 7.88 -14.76 -5.74
CA ARG A 169 8.01 -13.49 -5.01
C ARG A 169 6.81 -12.58 -5.27
N TRP A 170 6.32 -12.53 -6.50
CA TRP A 170 5.16 -11.73 -6.88
C TRP A 170 3.85 -12.28 -6.30
N CYS A 171 3.61 -13.60 -6.37
CA CYS A 171 2.48 -14.25 -5.71
C CYS A 171 2.47 -13.97 -4.21
N LYS A 172 3.64 -14.01 -3.56
CA LYS A 172 3.79 -13.70 -2.13
C LYS A 172 3.46 -12.24 -1.81
N ASP A 173 3.91 -11.30 -2.63
CA ASP A 173 3.59 -9.88 -2.42
C ASP A 173 2.08 -9.60 -2.63
N ILE A 174 1.45 -10.25 -3.60
CA ILE A 174 -0.03 -10.23 -3.77
C ILE A 174 -0.72 -10.82 -2.55
N SER A 175 -0.26 -11.97 -2.05
CA SER A 175 -0.83 -12.58 -0.87
C SER A 175 -0.62 -11.74 0.39
N GLN A 176 0.31 -10.77 0.41
CA GLN A 176 0.52 -9.91 1.58
C GLN A 176 -0.16 -8.55 1.43
N THR A 177 -0.31 -8.05 0.21
CA THR A 177 -0.83 -6.70 -0.04
C THR A 177 -2.25 -6.73 -0.63
N TRP A 178 -2.99 -5.62 -0.50
CA TRP A 178 -4.30 -5.44 -1.16
C TRP A 178 -4.18 -4.68 -2.48
N CYS A 179 -2.94 -4.34 -2.88
CA CYS A 179 -2.69 -3.37 -3.94
C CYS A 179 -1.63 -3.82 -4.93
N ALA A 180 -1.33 -5.11 -4.99
CA ALA A 180 -0.41 -5.61 -6.01
C ALA A 180 -1.10 -5.61 -7.39
N LEU A 181 -0.30 -5.44 -8.44
CA LEU A 181 -0.74 -5.67 -9.80
C LEU A 181 -1.03 -7.16 -9.94
N VAL A 182 -2.29 -7.50 -10.21
CA VAL A 182 -2.68 -8.83 -10.64
C VAL A 182 -2.90 -8.72 -12.15
N PRO A 183 -2.28 -9.58 -12.97
CA PRO A 183 -2.61 -9.65 -14.38
C PRO A 183 -4.08 -10.08 -14.49
N VAL A 184 -4.95 -9.12 -14.81
CA VAL A 184 -6.35 -9.40 -15.13
C VAL A 184 -6.40 -9.79 -16.60
N LEU A 185 -6.31 -11.10 -16.87
CA LEU A 185 -6.47 -11.63 -18.23
C LEU A 185 -7.95 -11.81 -18.61
N GLU A 186 -8.89 -11.51 -17.69
CA GLU A 186 -10.33 -11.61 -17.95
C GLU A 186 -10.82 -10.75 -19.14
N GLN A 187 -10.03 -9.76 -19.56
CA GLN A 187 -10.17 -9.25 -20.92
C GLN A 187 -9.38 -10.16 -21.87
N LYS A 188 -9.98 -11.32 -22.20
CA LYS A 188 -9.73 -12.00 -23.47
C LYS A 188 -9.83 -10.92 -24.53
N ARG A 189 -8.68 -10.39 -24.96
CA ARG A 189 -8.66 -9.30 -25.91
C ARG A 189 -9.41 -9.82 -27.14
N ALA A 190 -10.27 -9.00 -27.73
CA ALA A 190 -10.45 -9.12 -29.17
C ALA A 190 -9.01 -9.10 -29.73
N ARG A 191 -8.58 -10.21 -30.36
CA ARG A 191 -7.22 -10.41 -30.87
C ARG A 191 -6.65 -9.05 -31.28
N CYS A 192 -5.47 -8.68 -30.76
CA CYS A 192 -4.80 -7.47 -31.22
C CYS A 192 -4.95 -7.40 -32.73
N SER A 193 -5.42 -6.28 -33.29
CA SER A 193 -5.55 -6.13 -34.74
C SER A 193 -4.23 -6.36 -35.48
N CYS A 194 -3.12 -6.31 -34.74
CA CYS A 194 -1.78 -6.66 -35.19
C CYS A 194 -1.52 -8.17 -35.37
N GLY A 195 -2.37 -9.06 -34.85
CA GLY A 195 -2.24 -10.53 -34.93
C GLY A 195 -0.98 -11.13 -34.29
N ARG A 196 -0.17 -10.30 -33.61
CA ARG A 196 1.23 -10.61 -33.26
C ARG A 196 1.50 -10.99 -31.82
N HIS A 197 0.51 -10.89 -30.94
CA HIS A 197 0.62 -11.37 -29.58
C HIS A 197 -0.29 -12.59 -29.47
N PRO A 198 0.23 -13.81 -29.72
CA PRO A 198 -0.51 -15.01 -29.37
C PRO A 198 -0.83 -14.93 -27.87
N ASP A 199 -2.03 -15.32 -27.49
CA ASP A 199 -2.34 -15.54 -26.08
C ASP A 199 -1.31 -16.55 -25.58
N ASP A 200 -0.42 -16.11 -24.69
CA ASP A 200 0.59 -16.99 -24.13
C ASP A 200 -0.10 -17.87 -23.09
N PRO A 201 -0.24 -19.17 -23.35
CA PRO A 201 -0.99 -20.03 -22.46
C PRO A 201 -0.28 -20.26 -21.11
N ASP A 202 0.96 -19.80 -20.95
CA ASP A 202 1.64 -19.75 -19.67
C ASP A 202 1.08 -18.61 -18.78
N ASP A 203 0.56 -17.53 -19.38
CA ASP A 203 -0.11 -16.45 -18.66
C ASP A 203 -1.40 -16.93 -17.97
N ASP A 204 -2.16 -17.85 -18.59
CA ASP A 204 -3.35 -18.46 -17.99
C ASP A 204 -3.00 -19.26 -16.72
N VAL A 205 -1.87 -19.97 -16.74
CA VAL A 205 -1.39 -20.74 -15.58
C VAL A 205 -0.92 -19.79 -14.47
N ALA A 206 -0.15 -18.75 -14.83
CA ALA A 206 0.26 -17.71 -13.89
C ALA A 206 -0.95 -17.01 -13.25
N GLU A 207 -2.01 -16.72 -14.02
CA GLU A 207 -3.27 -16.19 -13.48
C GLU A 207 -3.89 -17.14 -12.46
N GLY A 208 -3.99 -18.43 -12.79
CA GLY A 208 -4.47 -19.46 -11.88
C GLY A 208 -3.70 -19.46 -10.56
N MET A 209 -2.38 -19.32 -10.63
CA MET A 209 -1.51 -19.22 -9.46
C MET A 209 -1.81 -17.97 -8.61
N PHE A 210 -2.00 -16.81 -9.23
CA PHE A 210 -2.38 -15.59 -8.49
C PHE A 210 -3.75 -15.74 -7.82
N ARG A 211 -4.73 -16.36 -8.48
CA ARG A 211 -6.04 -16.66 -7.89
C ARG A 211 -5.92 -17.59 -6.68
N ILE A 212 -5.11 -18.65 -6.77
CA ILE A 212 -4.82 -19.55 -5.65
C ILE A 212 -4.21 -18.77 -4.49
N ALA A 213 -3.18 -17.96 -4.75
CA ALA A 213 -2.51 -17.17 -3.71
C ALA A 213 -3.45 -16.18 -3.02
N MET A 214 -4.36 -15.53 -3.77
CA MET A 214 -5.36 -14.62 -3.22
C MET A 214 -6.43 -15.34 -2.40
N GLU A 215 -6.96 -16.46 -2.89
CA GLU A 215 -8.03 -17.23 -2.23
C GLU A 215 -7.57 -17.90 -0.93
N LEU A 216 -6.29 -18.28 -0.87
CA LEU A 216 -5.70 -18.98 0.27
C LEU A 216 -5.06 -18.06 1.31
N LYS A 217 -4.82 -16.78 0.97
CA LYS A 217 -4.16 -15.75 1.79
C LYS A 217 -4.55 -15.73 3.27
N TRP A 218 -5.83 -15.96 3.58
CA TRP A 218 -6.37 -15.90 4.94
C TRP A 218 -6.79 -17.24 5.52
N LYS A 219 -6.67 -18.32 4.73
CA LYS A 219 -7.15 -19.67 5.09
C LYS A 219 -6.01 -20.56 5.55
N VAL A 220 -4.81 -20.39 5.00
CA VAL A 220 -3.63 -21.23 5.27
C VAL A 220 -2.36 -20.40 5.34
N GLY A 221 -1.31 -20.96 5.96
CA GLY A 221 0.02 -20.33 5.97
C GLY A 221 0.68 -20.34 4.59
N TRP A 222 1.56 -19.36 4.33
CA TRP A 222 2.26 -19.23 3.05
C TRP A 222 3.01 -20.50 2.62
N ALA A 223 3.62 -21.23 3.57
CA ALA A 223 4.32 -22.49 3.28
C ALA A 223 3.40 -23.55 2.64
N THR A 224 2.10 -23.55 2.97
CA THR A 224 1.12 -24.45 2.33
C THR A 224 0.77 -23.96 0.92
N VAL A 225 0.61 -22.65 0.73
CA VAL A 225 0.36 -22.04 -0.58
C VAL A 225 1.52 -22.35 -1.54
N GLU A 226 2.75 -22.18 -1.07
CA GLU A 226 3.97 -22.48 -1.82
C GLU A 226 4.03 -23.93 -2.31
N LYS A 227 3.68 -24.91 -1.47
CA LYS A 227 3.58 -26.31 -1.89
C LYS A 227 2.52 -26.55 -2.98
N VAL A 228 1.39 -25.83 -2.94
CA VAL A 228 0.35 -25.93 -3.97
C VAL A 228 0.84 -25.32 -5.27
N LEU A 229 1.50 -24.17 -5.19
CA LEU A 229 2.08 -23.47 -6.35
C LEU A 229 3.21 -24.28 -7.00
N GLU A 230 4.01 -25.01 -6.23
CA GLU A 230 5.02 -25.94 -6.76
C GLU A 230 4.41 -27.00 -7.69
N GLY A 231 3.21 -27.49 -7.36
CA GLY A 231 2.46 -28.38 -8.26
C GLY A 231 2.09 -27.72 -9.60
N ALA A 232 1.79 -26.42 -9.59
CA ALA A 232 1.56 -25.65 -10.80
C ALA A 232 2.87 -25.37 -11.57
N HIS A 233 4.01 -25.21 -10.88
CA HIS A 233 5.32 -25.08 -11.53
C HIS A 233 5.68 -26.31 -12.33
N GLN A 234 5.46 -27.51 -11.79
CA GLN A 234 5.69 -28.75 -12.53
C GLN A 234 4.85 -28.84 -13.81
N ALA A 235 3.64 -28.27 -13.80
CA ALA A 235 2.81 -28.17 -14.99
C ALA A 235 3.34 -27.15 -16.01
N LEU A 236 3.94 -26.04 -15.56
CA LEU A 236 4.63 -25.07 -16.41
C LEU A 236 5.88 -25.69 -17.06
N ILE A 237 6.73 -26.38 -16.29
CA ILE A 237 7.92 -27.08 -16.80
C ILE A 237 7.53 -28.13 -17.85
N ALA A 238 6.48 -28.92 -17.58
CA ALA A 238 6.02 -29.94 -18.53
C ALA A 238 5.50 -29.36 -19.86
N ARG A 239 5.22 -28.05 -19.89
CA ARG A 239 4.62 -27.34 -21.03
C ARG A 239 5.65 -26.55 -21.82
N SER A 240 6.57 -25.87 -21.13
CA SER A 240 7.64 -25.08 -21.74
C SER A 240 8.94 -25.26 -20.95
N ASP A 241 10.02 -25.58 -21.68
CA ASP A 241 11.35 -25.76 -21.12
C ASP A 241 11.93 -24.45 -20.54
N ASP A 242 11.37 -23.29 -20.91
CA ASP A 242 11.80 -21.99 -20.39
C ASP A 242 11.54 -21.85 -18.87
N TRP A 243 10.66 -22.68 -18.29
CA TRP A 243 10.37 -22.69 -16.85
C TRP A 243 11.23 -23.64 -16.01
N ALA A 244 12.10 -24.44 -16.65
CA ALA A 244 12.94 -25.45 -16.00
C ALA A 244 14.16 -24.84 -15.27
#